data_AF-A0A086L386-F1
#
_entry.id   AF-A0A086L386-F1
#
_cell.length_a   1.000
_cell.length_b   1.000
_cell.length_c   1.000
_cell.angle_alpha   90.00
_cell.angle_beta   90.00
_cell.angle_gamma   90.00
#
_symmetry.space_group_name_H-M   'P 1'
#
loop_
_entity.id
_entity.type
_entity.pdbx_description
1 polymer ?
#
loop_
_entity_poly.entity_id
_entity_poly.type
_entity_poly.pdbx_seq_one_letter_code
_entity_poly.pdbx_strand_id
1 'polypeptide(L)'
;VYEKIDLTLLNRLLRLIVDHNIADYITAKNNVNINFKDMNHINSFGLIRGLQFASFVFQYYGLILDLLVLGLTRATELAGPPNLPNDFLTFTDVETETRHPIRLFCRYIDRFWIVFRFEKEEARDLVQRYLTENPDPNNENIVGYNNKTCWPRDCRMR
;
A
#
# COMPACT_ATOMS: atom_id res chain seq x y z
N VAL A 1 -5.95 7.86 0.06
CA VAL A 1 -6.72 6.58 0.06
C VAL A 1 -8.15 6.79 0.58
N TYR A 2 -8.34 7.35 1.79
CA TYR A 2 -9.64 7.52 2.44
C TYR A 2 -10.78 8.06 1.56
N GLU A 3 -10.53 9.11 0.78
CA GLU A 3 -11.52 9.78 -0.06
C GLU A 3 -11.87 9.01 -1.33
N LYS A 4 -11.11 7.96 -1.67
CA LYS A 4 -11.25 7.19 -2.91
C LYS A 4 -11.79 5.78 -2.69
N ILE A 5 -12.37 5.51 -1.52
CA ILE A 5 -12.96 4.21 -1.19
C ILE A 5 -14.40 4.18 -1.70
N ASP A 6 -14.67 3.32 -2.67
CA ASP A 6 -16.02 3.03 -3.15
C ASP A 6 -16.76 2.14 -2.14
N LEU A 7 -17.92 2.60 -1.67
CA LEU A 7 -18.73 1.87 -0.68
C LEU A 7 -19.32 0.56 -1.25
N THR A 8 -19.57 0.48 -2.56
CA THR A 8 -20.11 -0.72 -3.21
C THR A 8 -19.08 -1.85 -3.24
N LEU A 9 -17.85 -1.51 -3.63
CA LEU A 9 -16.70 -2.41 -3.59
C LEU A 9 -16.37 -2.80 -2.14
N LEU A 10 -16.34 -1.81 -1.24
CA LEU A 10 -16.07 -2.04 0.17
C LEU A 10 -17.05 -3.04 0.79
N ASN A 11 -18.34 -2.95 0.46
CA ASN A 11 -19.36 -3.87 0.97
C ASN A 11 -19.04 -5.32 0.58
N ARG A 12 -18.72 -5.55 -0.71
CA ARG A 12 -18.36 -6.88 -1.23
C ARG A 12 -17.11 -7.44 -0.56
N LEU A 13 -16.10 -6.60 -0.33
CA LEU A 13 -14.87 -7.00 0.33
C LEU A 13 -15.11 -7.35 1.81
N LEU A 14 -15.87 -6.52 2.54
CA LEU A 14 -16.16 -6.78 3.95
C LEU A 14 -16.94 -8.09 4.15
N ARG A 15 -17.84 -8.45 3.24
CA ARG A 15 -18.58 -9.73 3.28
C ARG A 15 -17.68 -10.97 3.21
N LEU A 16 -16.41 -10.85 2.79
CA LEU A 16 -15.46 -11.96 2.79
C LEU A 16 -14.91 -12.27 4.18
N ILE A 17 -14.94 -11.30 5.10
CA ILE A 17 -14.27 -11.40 6.41
C ILE A 17 -15.21 -11.23 7.60
N VAL A 18 -16.38 -10.62 7.41
CA VAL A 18 -17.40 -10.42 8.46
C VAL A 18 -18.77 -10.87 7.96
N ASP A 19 -19.70 -11.09 8.90
CA ASP A 19 -21.09 -11.38 8.57
C ASP A 19 -21.70 -10.29 7.68
N HIS A 20 -22.58 -10.70 6.78
CA HIS A 20 -23.26 -9.82 5.84
C HIS A 20 -23.97 -8.62 6.50
N ASN A 21 -24.61 -8.81 7.65
CA ASN A 21 -25.30 -7.72 8.35
C ASN A 21 -24.32 -6.68 8.88
N ILE A 22 -23.14 -7.12 9.34
CA ILE A 22 -22.07 -6.25 9.82
C ILE A 22 -21.47 -5.46 8.64
N ALA A 23 -21.23 -6.12 7.51
CA ALA A 23 -20.75 -5.46 6.30
C ALA A 23 -21.73 -4.38 5.81
N ASP A 24 -23.02 -4.70 5.78
CA ASP A 24 -24.07 -3.75 5.40
C ASP A 24 -24.13 -2.57 6.37
N TYR A 25 -24.08 -2.83 7.67
CA TYR A 25 -24.01 -1.77 8.70
C TYR A 25 -22.81 -0.83 8.49
N ILE A 26 -21.60 -1.38 8.30
CA ILE A 26 -20.38 -0.58 8.13
C ILE A 26 -20.50 0.32 6.90
N THR A 27 -20.98 -0.21 5.77
CA THR A 27 -21.11 0.58 4.53
C THR A 27 -22.22 1.61 4.60
N ALA A 28 -23.39 1.26 5.16
CA ALA A 28 -24.50 2.19 5.37
C ALA A 28 -24.11 3.33 6.32
N LYS A 29 -23.32 3.04 7.36
CA LYS A 29 -22.86 4.04 8.33
C LYS A 29 -21.89 5.07 7.74
N ASN A 30 -21.23 4.76 6.62
CA ASN A 30 -20.45 5.74 5.86
C ASN A 30 -21.31 6.59 4.92
N ASN A 31 -22.50 6.11 4.54
CA ASN A 31 -23.46 6.83 3.71
C ASN A 31 -24.42 7.68 4.55
N VAL A 32 -23.89 8.76 5.14
CA VAL A 32 -24.64 9.67 6.02
C VAL A 32 -24.56 11.10 5.52
N ASN A 33 -25.52 11.93 5.93
CA ASN A 33 -25.48 13.36 5.66
C ASN A 33 -24.43 14.05 6.56
N ILE A 34 -23.41 14.65 5.95
CA ILE A 34 -22.38 15.42 6.64
C ILE A 34 -22.83 16.88 6.64
N ASN A 35 -22.98 17.44 7.83
CA ASN A 35 -23.41 18.83 8.02
C ASN A 35 -22.24 19.66 8.55
N PHE A 36 -22.05 20.84 7.97
CA PHE A 36 -21.16 21.86 8.48
C PHE A 36 -21.80 23.24 8.32
N LYS A 37 -22.16 23.86 9.46
CA LYS A 37 -22.98 25.08 9.49
C LYS A 37 -24.29 24.88 8.69
N ASP A 38 -24.56 25.72 7.71
CA ASP A 38 -25.78 25.67 6.89
C ASP A 38 -25.65 24.72 5.69
N MET A 39 -24.48 24.13 5.47
CA MET A 39 -24.25 23.21 4.36
C MET A 39 -24.49 21.76 4.77
N ASN A 40 -25.11 21.01 3.88
CA ASN A 40 -25.33 19.57 4.02
C ASN A 40 -24.94 18.84 2.72
N HIS A 41 -24.40 17.63 2.86
CA HIS A 41 -24.03 16.78 1.73
C HIS A 41 -24.05 15.31 2.15
N ILE A 42 -24.70 14.45 1.35
CA ILE A 42 -24.75 13.01 1.58
C ILE A 42 -23.42 12.38 1.12
N ASN A 43 -22.69 11.76 2.06
CA ASN A 43 -21.42 11.10 1.76
C ASN A 43 -21.62 9.76 1.03
N SER A 44 -21.79 9.80 -0.28
CA SER A 44 -21.93 8.60 -1.12
C SER A 44 -20.60 7.89 -1.44
N PHE A 45 -19.47 8.55 -1.20
CA PHE A 45 -18.14 8.06 -1.59
C PHE A 45 -17.07 8.46 -0.57
N GLY A 46 -16.13 7.54 -0.29
CA GLY A 46 -15.06 7.75 0.69
C GLY A 46 -15.43 7.32 2.11
N LEU A 47 -14.39 7.03 2.91
CA LEU A 47 -14.49 6.55 4.28
C LEU A 47 -14.50 7.72 5.29
N ILE A 48 -15.48 7.71 6.20
CA ILE A 48 -15.53 8.67 7.32
C ILE A 48 -14.57 8.22 8.42
N ARG A 49 -13.51 8.98 8.64
CA ARG A 49 -12.41 8.64 9.58
C ARG A 49 -12.83 8.72 11.06
N GLY A 50 -13.90 9.45 11.38
CA GLY A 50 -14.39 9.64 12.75
C GLY A 50 -15.20 8.46 13.31
N LEU A 51 -15.49 7.43 12.51
CA LEU A 51 -16.17 6.23 12.97
C LEU A 51 -15.20 5.35 13.76
N GLN A 52 -15.67 4.74 14.86
CA GLN A 52 -14.82 3.93 15.74
C GLN A 52 -14.18 2.73 15.03
N PHE A 53 -14.87 2.16 14.04
CA PHE A 53 -14.37 1.05 13.22
C PHE A 53 -13.60 1.51 11.96
N ALA A 54 -13.40 2.82 11.75
CA ALA A 54 -12.73 3.32 10.55
C ALA A 54 -11.28 2.81 10.44
N SER A 55 -10.59 2.63 11.57
CA SER A 55 -9.25 2.06 11.61
C SER A 55 -9.21 0.64 11.05
N PHE A 56 -10.15 -0.21 11.45
CA PHE A 56 -10.30 -1.58 10.96
C PHE A 56 -10.53 -1.61 9.44
N VAL A 57 -11.53 -0.85 8.97
CA VAL A 57 -11.87 -0.77 7.54
C VAL A 57 -10.69 -0.28 6.72
N PHE A 58 -9.98 0.73 7.21
CA PHE A 58 -8.83 1.28 6.52
C PHE A 58 -7.66 0.31 6.44
N GLN A 59 -7.34 -0.40 7.54
CA GLN A 59 -6.27 -1.39 7.52
C GLN A 59 -6.58 -2.57 6.60
N TYR A 60 -7.84 -3.02 6.59
CA TYR A 60 -8.28 -4.08 5.68
C TYR A 60 -8.22 -3.65 4.21
N TYR A 61 -8.70 -2.44 3.90
CA TYR A 61 -8.58 -1.90 2.55
C TYR A 61 -7.10 -1.73 2.15
N GLY A 62 -6.26 -1.30 3.08
CA GLY A 62 -4.81 -1.23 2.91
C GLY A 62 -4.19 -2.59 2.60
N LEU A 63 -4.62 -3.67 3.26
CA LEU A 63 -4.13 -5.02 2.99
C LEU A 63 -4.39 -5.44 1.54
N ILE A 64 -5.54 -5.06 0.98
CA ILE A 64 -5.85 -5.35 -0.44
C ILE A 64 -4.87 -4.62 -1.37
N LEU A 65 -4.55 -3.36 -1.06
CA LEU A 65 -3.53 -2.62 -1.81
C LEU A 65 -2.13 -3.24 -1.64
N ASP A 66 -1.79 -3.72 -0.44
CA ASP A 66 -0.52 -4.41 -0.20
C ASP A 66 -0.39 -5.66 -1.07
N LEU A 67 -1.46 -6.45 -1.20
CA LEU A 67 -1.51 -7.61 -2.08
C LEU A 67 -1.34 -7.25 -3.56
N LEU A 68 -1.87 -6.10 -4.00
CA LEU A 68 -1.68 -5.61 -5.37
C LEU A 68 -0.25 -5.15 -5.65
N VAL A 69 0.41 -4.54 -4.65
CA VAL A 69 1.80 -4.07 -4.78
C VAL A 69 2.80 -5.23 -4.71
N LEU A 70 2.60 -6.17 -3.79
CA LEU A 70 3.51 -7.30 -3.57
C LEU A 70 3.28 -8.45 -4.54
N GLY A 71 2.03 -8.67 -4.97
CA GLY A 71 1.60 -9.91 -5.58
C GLY A 71 1.44 -11.04 -4.55
N LEU A 72 0.63 -12.05 -4.90
CA LEU A 72 0.25 -13.13 -3.98
C LEU A 72 1.43 -14.00 -3.54
N THR A 73 2.36 -14.29 -4.45
CA THR A 73 3.54 -15.12 -4.17
C THR A 73 4.43 -14.47 -3.13
N ARG A 74 4.84 -13.20 -3.36
CA ARG A 74 5.72 -12.49 -2.44
C ARG A 74 5.03 -12.15 -1.12
N ALA A 75 3.74 -11.81 -1.14
CA ALA A 75 2.97 -11.59 0.08
C ALA A 75 2.91 -12.85 0.96
N THR A 76 2.76 -14.03 0.36
CA THR A 76 2.75 -15.32 1.09
C THR A 76 4.12 -15.63 1.68
N GLU A 77 5.20 -15.39 0.94
CA GLU A 77 6.57 -15.57 1.45
C GLU A 77 6.87 -14.66 2.64
N LEU A 78 6.42 -13.40 2.60
CA LEU A 78 6.58 -12.44 3.69
C LEU A 78 5.75 -12.82 4.92
N ALA A 79 4.49 -13.23 4.72
CA ALA A 79 3.61 -13.61 5.82
C ALA A 79 3.96 -14.97 6.45
N GLY A 80 4.60 -15.86 5.70
CA GLY A 80 4.85 -17.24 6.12
C GLY A 80 3.61 -18.13 5.97
N PRO A 81 3.74 -19.43 6.28
CA PRO A 81 2.62 -20.37 6.21
C PRO A 81 1.54 -20.02 7.26
N PRO A 82 0.23 -20.20 6.97
CA PRO A 82 -0.85 -19.82 7.89
C PRO A 82 -0.79 -20.46 9.29
N ASN A 83 -0.18 -21.65 9.38
CA ASN A 83 -0.02 -22.39 10.64
C ASN A 83 1.16 -21.90 11.48
N LEU A 84 2.15 -21.25 10.85
CA LEU A 84 3.36 -20.74 11.48
C LEU A 84 3.77 -19.44 10.76
N PRO A 85 3.05 -18.33 11.02
CA PRO A 85 3.35 -17.07 10.37
C PRO A 85 4.73 -16.55 10.79
N ASN A 86 5.37 -15.80 9.89
CA ASN A 86 6.65 -15.16 10.17
C ASN A 86 6.45 -13.94 11.07
N ASP A 87 7.45 -13.67 11.90
CA ASP A 87 7.55 -12.40 12.62
C ASP A 87 7.90 -11.25 11.66
N PHE A 88 7.68 -10.02 12.10
CA PHE A 88 7.93 -8.83 11.30
C PHE A 88 9.39 -8.78 10.79
N LEU A 89 9.55 -8.62 9.46
CA LEU A 89 10.84 -8.59 8.75
C LEU A 89 11.68 -9.86 8.88
N THR A 90 11.03 -11.01 9.11
CA THR A 90 11.67 -12.32 9.13
C THR A 90 11.15 -13.21 7.99
N PHE A 91 11.97 -14.17 7.59
CA PHE A 91 11.63 -15.19 6.60
C PHE A 91 11.87 -16.57 7.20
N THR A 92 11.28 -17.59 6.58
CA THR A 92 11.49 -18.99 6.95
C THR A 92 12.92 -19.45 6.71
N ASP A 93 13.55 -18.92 5.66
CA ASP A 93 14.88 -19.33 5.18
C ASP A 93 15.50 -18.26 4.26
N VAL A 94 16.79 -18.39 4.01
CA VAL A 94 17.56 -17.43 3.20
C VAL A 94 17.21 -17.55 1.70
N GLU A 95 16.78 -18.72 1.24
CA GLU A 95 16.42 -18.95 -0.16
C GLU A 95 15.13 -18.18 -0.51
N THR A 96 14.10 -18.26 0.34
CA THR A 96 12.87 -17.49 0.19
C THR A 96 13.09 -15.99 0.34
N GLU A 97 13.98 -15.57 1.24
CA GLU A 97 14.39 -14.17 1.33
C GLU A 97 14.99 -13.70 0.01
N THR A 98 15.95 -14.47 -0.55
CA THR A 98 16.78 -14.09 -1.70
C THR A 98 16.11 -14.22 -3.06
N ARG A 99 15.05 -15.04 -3.17
CA ARG A 99 14.31 -15.31 -4.41
C ARG A 99 13.71 -14.10 -5.12
N HIS A 100 13.32 -13.04 -4.40
CA HIS A 100 12.59 -11.91 -4.98
C HIS A 100 13.16 -10.54 -4.56
N PRO A 101 13.32 -9.56 -5.47
CA PRO A 101 13.99 -8.30 -5.15
C PRO A 101 13.42 -7.50 -3.99
N ILE A 102 12.10 -7.53 -3.76
CA ILE A 102 11.46 -6.92 -2.58
C ILE A 102 11.87 -7.69 -1.33
N ARG A 103 12.80 -7.17 -0.53
CA ARG A 103 13.26 -7.82 0.72
C ARG A 103 12.34 -7.51 1.88
N LEU A 104 12.05 -6.23 2.10
CA LEU A 104 11.29 -5.79 3.25
C LEU A 104 10.09 -4.95 2.78
N PHE A 105 8.96 -5.13 3.46
CA PHE A 105 7.76 -4.35 3.24
C PHE A 105 7.17 -3.94 4.58
N CYS A 106 6.79 -2.67 4.70
CA CYS A 106 6.07 -2.16 5.85
C CYS A 106 5.06 -1.12 5.38
N ARG A 107 3.85 -1.17 5.92
CA ARG A 107 2.86 -0.11 5.77
C ARG A 107 2.44 0.40 7.14
N TYR A 108 2.54 1.70 7.34
CA TYR A 108 2.03 2.39 8.51
C TYR A 108 0.95 3.34 8.06
N ILE A 109 -0.30 2.93 8.30
CA ILE A 109 -1.50 3.65 7.86
C ILE A 109 -1.47 3.83 6.33
N ASP A 110 -1.09 5.00 5.84
CA ASP A 110 -1.09 5.40 4.43
C ASP A 110 0.30 5.47 3.79
N ARG A 111 1.36 5.26 4.58
CA ARG A 111 2.75 5.26 4.11
C ARG A 111 3.26 3.84 3.96
N PHE A 112 3.86 3.55 2.82
CA PHE A 112 4.55 2.30 2.55
C PHE A 112 6.06 2.53 2.48
N TRP A 113 6.82 1.56 2.99
CA TRP A 113 8.26 1.46 2.84
C TRP A 113 8.57 0.11 2.23
N ILE A 114 9.34 0.14 1.15
CA ILE A 114 9.75 -1.05 0.41
C ILE A 114 11.26 -0.99 0.26
N VAL A 115 11.94 -2.06 0.66
CA VAL A 115 13.38 -2.21 0.48
C VAL A 115 13.62 -3.22 -0.62
N PHE A 116 14.31 -2.78 -1.67
CA PHE A 116 14.69 -3.63 -2.78
C PHE A 116 16.16 -4.01 -2.69
N ARG A 117 16.48 -5.25 -3.07
CA ARG A 117 17.83 -5.73 -3.33
C ARG A 117 17.87 -6.29 -4.74
N PHE A 118 18.51 -5.57 -5.64
CA PHE A 118 18.72 -5.99 -7.02
C PHE A 118 20.14 -6.47 -7.24
N GLU A 119 20.29 -7.46 -8.11
CA GLU A 119 21.55 -7.74 -8.76
C GLU A 119 21.81 -6.79 -9.94
N LYS A 120 23.05 -6.78 -10.43
CA LYS A 120 23.46 -5.87 -11.52
C LYS A 120 22.62 -6.07 -12.78
N GLU A 121 22.32 -7.32 -13.13
CA GLU A 121 21.57 -7.65 -14.34
C GLU A 121 20.09 -7.27 -14.22
N GLU A 122 19.47 -7.59 -13.07
CA GLU A 122 18.08 -7.22 -12.77
C GLU A 122 17.88 -5.70 -12.77
N ALA A 123 18.80 -4.96 -12.15
CA ALA A 123 18.75 -3.50 -12.12
C ALA A 123 18.88 -2.92 -13.54
N ARG A 124 19.78 -3.47 -14.36
CA ARG A 124 19.97 -3.01 -15.74
C ARG A 124 18.72 -3.27 -16.58
N ASP A 125 18.12 -4.46 -16.48
CA ASP A 125 16.90 -4.80 -17.23
C ASP A 125 15.73 -3.90 -16.83
N LEU A 126 15.53 -3.68 -15.53
CA LEU A 126 14.48 -2.80 -15.02
C LEU A 126 14.65 -1.36 -15.54
N VAL A 127 15.86 -0.81 -15.45
CA VAL A 127 16.17 0.54 -15.95
C VAL A 127 15.95 0.62 -17.45
N GLN A 128 16.38 -0.38 -18.22
CA GLN A 128 16.20 -0.41 -19.67
C GLN A 128 14.72 -0.44 -20.07
N ARG A 129 13.91 -1.25 -19.39
CA ARG A 129 12.46 -1.29 -19.59
C ARG A 129 11.81 0.06 -19.27
N TYR A 130 12.20 0.67 -18.14
CA TYR A 130 11.69 1.99 -17.77
C TYR A 130 12.01 3.06 -18.83
N LEU A 131 13.26 3.10 -19.32
CA LEU A 131 13.70 4.08 -20.33
C LEU A 131 13.13 3.81 -21.72
N THR A 132 12.69 2.59 -22.00
CA THR A 132 11.99 2.26 -23.26
C THR A 132 10.59 2.87 -23.27
N GLU A 133 9.87 2.80 -22.15
CA GLU A 133 8.54 3.43 -22.00
C GLU A 133 8.63 4.94 -21.72
N ASN A 134 9.73 5.40 -21.10
CA ASN A 134 9.97 6.80 -20.74
C ASN A 134 11.35 7.25 -21.25
N PRO A 135 11.50 7.53 -22.56
CA PRO A 135 12.79 7.94 -23.12
C PRO A 135 13.27 9.27 -22.53
N ASP A 136 14.53 9.32 -22.09
CA ASP A 136 15.17 10.54 -21.57
C ASP A 136 16.43 10.88 -22.39
N PRO A 137 16.28 11.56 -23.54
CA PRO A 137 17.40 11.93 -24.40
C PRO A 137 18.28 13.05 -23.82
N ASN A 138 17.76 13.83 -22.87
CA ASN A 138 18.41 15.04 -22.34
C ASN A 138 19.04 14.85 -20.95
N ASN A 139 18.93 13.66 -20.36
CA ASN A 139 19.32 13.37 -18.96
C ASN A 139 18.61 14.28 -17.94
N GLU A 140 17.35 14.60 -18.18
CA GLU A 140 16.55 15.47 -17.32
C GLU A 140 16.00 14.75 -16.09
N ASN A 141 16.06 13.41 -16.04
CA ASN A 141 15.55 12.61 -14.91
C ASN A 141 16.20 12.93 -13.55
N ILE A 142 17.40 13.52 -13.54
CA ILE A 142 18.07 13.98 -12.30
C ILE A 142 17.43 15.26 -11.77
N VAL A 143 16.87 16.10 -12.66
CA VAL A 143 16.29 17.39 -12.30
C VAL A 143 14.94 17.15 -11.61
N GLY A 144 14.81 17.61 -10.37
CA GLY A 144 13.58 17.42 -9.59
C GLY A 144 13.52 16.11 -8.79
N TYR A 145 14.60 15.31 -8.77
CA TYR A 145 14.66 14.15 -7.90
C TYR A 145 14.74 14.58 -6.42
N ASN A 146 13.69 14.28 -5.66
CA ASN A 146 13.59 14.66 -4.25
C ASN A 146 14.64 13.93 -3.39
N ASN A 147 15.30 14.66 -2.50
CA ASN A 147 16.32 14.12 -1.59
C ASN A 147 16.17 14.72 -0.19
N LYS A 148 16.75 14.06 0.83
CA LYS A 148 16.71 14.53 2.23
C LYS A 148 17.69 15.69 2.42
N THR A 149 17.15 16.90 2.61
CA THR A 149 17.94 18.13 2.82
C THR A 149 18.37 18.35 4.27
N CYS A 150 17.86 17.55 5.21
CA CYS A 150 18.26 17.62 6.62
C CYS A 150 19.68 17.08 6.86
N TRP A 151 20.24 16.31 5.93
CA TRP A 151 21.61 15.77 6.02
C TRP A 151 22.61 16.66 5.28
N PRO A 152 23.87 16.71 5.73
CA PRO A 152 24.98 17.31 4.98
C PRO A 152 25.07 16.78 3.55
N ARG A 153 25.60 17.60 2.63
CA ARG A 153 25.64 17.29 1.19
C ARG A 153 26.48 16.05 0.86
N ASP A 154 27.46 15.75 1.70
CA ASP A 154 28.38 14.62 1.61
C ASP A 154 27.79 13.31 2.18
N CYS A 155 26.79 13.39 3.07
CA CYS A 155 26.15 12.24 3.72
C CYS A 155 24.80 11.83 3.09
N ARG A 156 24.25 12.63 2.16
CA ARG A 156 23.00 12.30 1.45
C ARG A 156 23.25 11.44 0.21
N MET A 157 22.17 10.89 -0.36
CA MET A 157 22.24 10.14 -1.62
C MET A 157 22.88 11.02 -2.72
N ARG A 158 23.92 10.49 -3.36
CA ARG A 158 24.67 11.15 -4.43
C ARG A 158 23.97 10.99 -5.77
#